data_AF-T1B2B3-F1
#
_entry.id   AF-T1B2B3-F1
#
_cell.length_a   1.000
_cell.length_b   1.000
_cell.length_c   1.000
_cell.angle_alpha   90.00
_cell.angle_beta   90.00
_cell.angle_gamma   90.00
#
_symmetry.space_group_name_H-M   'P 1'
#
loop_
_entity.id
_entity.type
_entity.pdbx_description
1 polymer ?
#
loop_
_entity_poly.entity_id
_entity_poly.type
_entity_poly.pdbx_seq_one_letter_code
_entity_poly.pdbx_strand_id
1 'polypeptide(L)'
;SGLEAGVDDYVVKPFSSRELIARIRAVLRRSQGEDGEGVIEAGALRLDGPAHRVHAGTQPVPIGPTEYRLLHFFMTHPDRVYSRTQLL
;
A
#
# COMPACT_ATOMS: atom_id res chain seq x y z
N SER A 1 -33.47 3.99 -1.17
CA SER A 1 -32.82 2.85 -1.85
C SER A 1 -31.33 3.13 -1.90
N GLY A 2 -30.56 2.67 -0.91
CA GLY A 2 -29.19 3.20 -0.71
C GLY A 2 -28.35 2.41 0.28
N LEU A 3 -28.35 1.08 0.16
CA LEU A 3 -27.48 0.18 0.94
C LEU A 3 -26.69 -0.80 0.06
N GLU A 4 -26.73 -0.65 -1.27
CA GLU A 4 -26.15 -1.58 -2.24
C GLU A 4 -24.91 -1.01 -2.95
N ALA A 5 -24.58 0.27 -2.74
CA ALA A 5 -23.49 0.94 -3.44
C ALA A 5 -22.22 0.95 -2.57
N GLY A 6 -21.52 -0.19 -2.51
CA GLY A 6 -20.15 -0.27 -1.97
C GLY A 6 -19.96 -1.18 -0.76
N VAL A 7 -20.42 -2.43 -0.84
CA VAL A 7 -20.06 -3.45 0.16
C VAL A 7 -19.10 -4.45 -0.47
N ASP A 8 -17.86 -4.50 0.03
CA ASP A 8 -16.81 -5.36 -0.52
C ASP A 8 -16.94 -6.84 -0.10
N ASP A 9 -17.67 -7.13 0.99
CA ASP A 9 -17.89 -8.52 1.44
C ASP A 9 -19.08 -8.60 2.42
N TYR A 10 -19.86 -9.69 2.35
CA TYR A 10 -20.93 -9.99 3.29
C TYR A 10 -20.63 -11.26 4.08
N VAL A 11 -20.97 -11.27 5.37
CA VAL A 11 -20.87 -12.47 6.23
C VAL A 11 -22.24 -12.78 6.82
N VAL A 12 -22.76 -13.96 6.50
CA VAL A 12 -24.02 -14.48 7.03
C VAL A 12 -23.79 -15.14 8.39
N LYS A 13 -24.74 -14.99 9.32
CA LYS A 13 -24.70 -15.65 10.63
C LYS A 13 -25.02 -17.16 10.52
N PRO A 14 -24.53 -17.99 11.45
CA PRO A 14 -23.60 -17.67 12.54
C PRO A 14 -22.13 -17.76 12.09
N PHE A 15 -21.32 -16.75 12.44
CA PHE A 15 -19.87 -16.72 12.18
C PHE A 15 -19.09 -16.64 13.49
N SER A 16 -17.86 -17.16 13.49
CA SER A 16 -16.97 -17.05 14.65
C SER A 16 -16.17 -15.74 14.62
N SER A 17 -15.80 -15.21 15.78
CA SER A 17 -14.94 -14.03 15.90
C SER A 17 -13.60 -14.20 15.17
N ARG A 18 -13.06 -15.43 15.13
CA ARG A 18 -11.81 -15.77 14.42
C ARG A 18 -11.96 -15.62 12.90
N GLU A 19 -13.09 -16.05 12.35
CA GLU A 19 -13.38 -15.95 10.92
C GLU A 19 -13.58 -14.49 10.48
N LEU A 20 -14.29 -13.70 11.30
CA LEU A 20 -14.47 -12.28 11.06
C LEU A 20 -13.13 -11.53 11.01
N ILE A 21 -12.25 -11.79 12.00
CA ILE A 21 -10.91 -11.18 12.04
C ILE A 21 -10.08 -11.59 10.82
N ALA A 22 -10.16 -12.85 10.40
CA ALA A 22 -9.44 -13.33 9.22
C ALA A 22 -9.92 -12.65 7.93
N ARG A 23 -11.23 -12.45 7.76
CA ARG A 23 -11.81 -11.72 6.62
C ARG A 23 -11.46 -10.24 6.63
N ILE A 24 -11.51 -9.58 7.79
CA ILE A 24 -11.06 -8.18 7.94
C ILE A 24 -9.61 -8.06 7.50
N ARG A 25 -8.72 -8.95 7.97
CA ARG A 25 -7.31 -8.96 7.54
C ARG A 25 -7.15 -9.21 6.05
N ALA A 26 -7.97 -10.07 5.45
CA ALA A 26 -7.93 -10.35 4.02
C ALA A 26 -8.37 -9.15 3.17
N VAL A 27 -9.41 -8.43 3.59
CA VAL A 27 -9.86 -7.19 2.95
C VAL A 27 -8.80 -6.10 3.07
N LEU A 28 -8.22 -5.94 4.26
CA LEU A 28 -7.15 -4.95 4.50
C LEU A 28 -5.88 -5.24 3.68
N ARG A 29 -5.50 -6.51 3.50
CA ARG A 29 -4.40 -6.90 2.61
C ARG A 29 -4.67 -6.56 1.14
N ARG A 30 -5.93 -6.64 0.70
CA ARG A 30 -6.31 -6.26 -0.68
C ARG A 30 -6.32 -4.75 -0.89
N SER A 31 -6.60 -3.96 0.16
CA SER A 31 -6.60 -2.50 0.07
C SER A 31 -5.20 -1.88 0.21
N GLN A 32 -4.25 -2.59 0.80
CA GLN A 32 -2.85 -2.15 1.00
C GLN A 32 -1.87 -2.96 0.15
N GLY A 33 -2.22 -3.23 -1.11
CA GLY A 33 -1.55 -4.18 -2.00
C GLY A 33 -0.04 -4.27 -1.76
N GLU A 34 0.40 -5.32 -1.06
CA GLU A 34 1.82 -5.66 -0.83
C GLU A 34 2.75 -4.50 -0.43
N ASP A 35 2.23 -3.42 0.18
CA ASP A 35 2.89 -2.11 0.37
C ASP A 35 4.01 -2.10 1.45
N GLY A 36 4.60 -3.25 1.81
CA GLY A 36 5.62 -3.28 2.87
C GLY A 36 6.52 -4.50 2.97
N GLU A 37 6.23 -5.58 2.24
CA GLU A 37 7.04 -6.81 2.32
C GLU A 37 7.94 -7.01 1.09
N GLY A 38 7.70 -6.29 0.00
CA GLY A 38 8.38 -6.47 -1.28
C GLY A 38 9.45 -5.42 -1.61
N VAL A 39 10.16 -5.69 -2.71
CA VAL A 39 11.03 -4.71 -3.38
C VAL A 39 10.23 -4.04 -4.48
N ILE A 40 10.21 -2.71 -4.51
CA ILE A 40 9.50 -1.92 -5.55
C ILE A 40 10.55 -1.36 -6.51
N GLU A 41 10.35 -1.58 -7.81
CA GLU A 41 11.28 -1.13 -8.85
C GLU A 41 10.59 -0.18 -9.84
N ALA A 42 11.23 0.94 -10.15
CA ALA A 42 10.79 1.90 -11.16
C ALA A 42 11.99 2.44 -11.92
N GLY A 43 12.25 1.91 -13.12
CA GLY A 43 13.43 2.25 -13.90
C GLY A 43 14.72 1.89 -13.14
N ALA A 44 15.56 2.89 -12.87
CA ALA A 44 16.77 2.69 -12.06
C ALA A 44 16.51 2.72 -10.55
N LEU A 45 15.30 3.08 -10.10
CA LEU A 45 15.00 3.19 -8.67
C LEU A 45 14.55 1.84 -8.11
N ARG A 46 15.08 1.48 -6.94
CA ARG A 46 14.70 0.28 -6.19
C ARG A 46 14.48 0.62 -4.73
N LEU A 47 13.31 0.28 -4.20
CA LEU A 47 12.91 0.45 -2.80
C LEU A 47 12.84 -0.91 -2.12
N ASP A 48 13.50 -1.05 -0.99
CA ASP A 48 13.42 -2.20 -0.11
C ASP A 48 12.48 -1.85 1.05
N GLY A 49 11.26 -2.39 1.01
CA GLY A 49 10.21 -2.15 2.00
C GLY A 49 10.66 -2.46 3.43
N PRO A 50 11.08 -3.71 3.72
CA PRO A 50 11.51 -4.10 5.06
C PRO A 50 12.70 -3.29 5.60
N ALA A 51 13.65 -2.91 4.74
CA ALA A 51 14.86 -2.19 5.17
C ALA A 51 14.71 -0.66 5.14
N HIS A 52 13.61 -0.11 4.59
CA HIS A 52 13.46 1.30 4.23
C HIS A 52 14.68 1.86 3.48
N ARG A 53 15.17 1.11 2.49
CA ARG A 53 16.34 1.51 1.68
C ARG A 53 15.95 1.87 0.27
N VAL A 54 16.62 2.87 -0.29
CA VAL A 54 16.46 3.30 -1.67
C VAL A 54 17.78 3.13 -2.39
N HIS A 55 17.73 2.64 -3.61
CA HIS A 55 18.85 2.58 -4.53
C HIS A 55 18.50 3.26 -5.85
N ALA A 56 19.48 3.94 -6.45
CA ALA A 56 19.46 4.39 -7.83
C ALA A 56 20.54 3.62 -8.61
N GLY A 57 20.10 2.63 -9.39
CA GLY A 57 20.95 1.60 -9.96
C GLY A 57 21.60 0.78 -8.85
N THR A 58 22.92 0.81 -8.79
CA THR A 58 23.70 0.12 -7.76
C THR A 58 24.01 0.99 -6.53
N GLN A 59 23.72 2.29 -6.58
CA GLN A 59 24.11 3.23 -5.54
C GLN A 59 23.00 3.38 -4.49
N PRO A 60 23.29 3.23 -3.18
CA PRO A 60 22.33 3.53 -2.13
C PRO A 60 22.12 5.05 -2.02
N VAL A 61 20.86 5.47 -1.84
CA VAL A 61 20.47 6.87 -1.71
C VAL A 61 20.01 7.13 -0.27
N PRO A 62 20.68 8.03 0.48
CA PRO A 62 20.19 8.44 1.79
C PRO A 62 18.94 9.29 1.61
N ILE A 63 17.87 8.93 2.33
CA ILE A 63 16.57 9.58 2.22
C ILE A 63 15.91 9.63 3.59
N GLY A 64 15.21 10.71 3.89
CA GLY A 64 14.46 10.87 5.12
C GLY A 64 13.15 10.06 5.12
N PRO A 65 12.50 9.87 6.28
CA PRO A 65 11.26 9.10 6.38
C PRO A 65 10.11 9.66 5.53
N THR A 66 9.98 10.98 5.45
CA THR A 66 8.90 11.63 4.66
C THR A 66 9.14 11.48 3.17
N GLU A 67 10.39 11.67 2.73
CA GLU A 67 10.78 11.50 1.34
C GLU A 67 10.62 10.05 0.89
N TYR A 68 10.97 9.08 1.75
CA TYR A 68 10.72 7.65 1.51
C TYR A 68 9.22 7.37 1.30
N ARG A 69 8.35 7.85 2.20
CA ARG A 69 6.90 7.65 2.06
C ARG A 69 6.35 8.23 0.77
N LEU A 70 6.80 9.43 0.39
CA LEU A 70 6.39 10.06 -0.87
C LEU A 70 6.86 9.27 -2.09
N LEU A 71 8.13 8.84 -2.08
CA LEU A 71 8.69 8.06 -3.18
C LEU A 71 7.99 6.71 -3.32
N HIS A 72 7.79 5.99 -2.22
CA HIS A 72 7.01 4.76 -2.18
C HIS A 72 5.62 4.97 -2.78
N PHE A 73 4.90 6.01 -2.33
CA PHE A 73 3.57 6.33 -2.82
C PHE A 73 3.55 6.56 -4.35
N PHE A 74 4.48 7.35 -4.88
CA PHE A 74 4.55 7.60 -6.32
C PHE A 74 4.91 6.35 -7.12
N MET A 75 5.76 5.48 -6.58
CA MET A 75 6.15 4.23 -7.24
C MET A 75 5.04 3.18 -7.23
N THR A 76 4.17 3.17 -6.22
CA THR A 76 2.99 2.27 -6.17
C THR A 76 1.77 2.83 -6.87
N HIS A 77 1.76 4.13 -7.19
CA HIS A 77 0.68 4.81 -7.91
C HIS A 77 1.20 5.59 -9.13
N PRO A 78 1.73 4.90 -10.15
CA PRO A 78 2.25 5.55 -11.35
C PRO A 78 1.16 6.24 -12.19
N ASP A 79 1.59 7.11 -13.11
CA ASP A 79 0.76 7.75 -14.15
C ASP A 79 -0.40 8.62 -13.64
N ARG A 80 -0.35 9.05 -12.38
CA ARG A 80 -1.34 9.96 -11.79
C ARG A 80 -0.68 11.19 -11.18
N VAL A 81 -1.27 12.35 -11.48
CA VAL A 81 -0.89 13.63 -10.86
C VAL A 81 -1.66 13.81 -9.56
N TYR A 82 -0.94 14.18 -8.50
CA TYR A 82 -1.49 14.44 -7.17
C TYR A 82 -1.24 15.90 -6.78
N SER A 83 -2.25 16.53 -6.18
CA SER A 83 -2.11 17.85 -5.55
C SER A 83 -1.39 17.72 -4.21
N ARG A 84 -0.82 18.84 -3.72
CA ARG A 84 -0.14 18.86 -2.41
C ARG A 84 -1.06 18.40 -1.27
N THR A 85 -2.34 18.77 -1.30
CA THR A 85 -3.36 18.39 -0.31
C THR A 85 -3.76 16.92 -0.39
N GLN A 86 -3.46 16.23 -1.50
CA GLN A 86 -3.68 14.79 -1.63
C GLN A 86 -2.50 13.97 -1.09
N LEU A 87 -1.33 14.60 -0.90
CA LEU A 87 -0.09 13.97 -0.44
C LEU A 87 0.23 14.25 1.04
N LEU A 88 -0.40 15.26 1.65
CA LEU A 88 -0.21 15.75 3.01
C LEU A 88 -1.52 15.71 3.79
#